data_AF-A0A3C0VWY9-F1
#
_entry.id   AF-A0A3C0VWY9-F1
#
_cell.length_a   1.000
_cell.length_b   1.000
_cell.length_c   1.000
_cell.angle_alpha   90.00
_cell.angle_beta   90.00
_cell.angle_gamma   90.00
#
_symmetry.space_group_name_H-M   'P 1'
#
loop_
_entity.id
_entity.type
_entity.pdbx_description
1 polymer ?
#
loop_
_entity_poly.entity_id
_entity_poly.type
_entity_poly.pdbx_seq_one_letter_code
_entity_poly.pdbx_strand_id
1 'polypeptide(L)'
;LAEGIETLDRRITALAASQHPDGGWRQPRLTGKHARLGQAGDAVSGTVARQTMDLLRHARITGSSASLESGLKALGFLNSFALPRGSQMWECPMYQPDILAAAYAVAANHDAWRCTGEEHYLSEAIRWAETGVPFIYLWTLPAKPMMLGATIPVFGSTFFSHSWLGVPVQWCGLVYSYHVWQLQETLGSRTGLAKRLAKRSDLGFTPADWQRIVRHITVSAMHQQFTDGDKIGTYPDSIVDFEKKMPAFINPEDIMANVLLLNGHNPDIKTIRLGQAEQTVTISSAAKIQTKMDNESLAIEFDYYPGQPVHFLVNRIQPKAVSVNGKPLPRVKHAPDRNAGWWQPDNSDRVYITTPHQTTKGLLEISF
;
A
#
# COMPACT_ATOMS: atom_id res chain seq x y z
N LEU A 1 -16.12 10.70 1.41
CA LEU A 1 -15.06 10.54 0.37
C LEU A 1 -14.40 11.88 0.00
N ALA A 2 -15.13 12.89 -0.48
CA ALA A 2 -14.55 14.14 -0.98
C ALA A 2 -13.68 14.91 0.03
N GLU A 3 -14.15 15.12 1.26
CA GLU A 3 -13.37 15.80 2.32
C GLU A 3 -12.04 15.07 2.64
N GLY A 4 -12.07 13.74 2.63
CA GLY A 4 -10.88 12.91 2.82
C GLY A 4 -9.88 13.09 1.66
N ILE A 5 -10.37 13.18 0.43
CA ILE A 5 -9.53 13.44 -0.75
C ILE A 5 -8.94 14.85 -0.71
N GLU A 6 -9.70 15.88 -0.33
CA GLU A 6 -9.20 17.25 -0.22
C GLU A 6 -8.11 17.39 0.85
N THR A 7 -8.32 16.75 2.01
CA THR A 7 -7.30 16.71 3.07
C THR A 7 -6.05 15.97 2.60
N LEU A 8 -6.22 14.88 1.84
CA LEU A 8 -5.12 14.17 1.23
C LEU A 8 -4.39 15.03 0.19
N ASP A 9 -5.09 15.75 -0.68
CA ASP A 9 -4.50 16.64 -1.69
C ASP A 9 -3.62 17.72 -1.05
N ARG A 10 -4.09 18.34 0.04
CA ARG A 10 -3.30 19.35 0.78
C ARG A 10 -2.01 18.74 1.33
N ARG A 11 -2.10 17.56 1.93
CA ARG A 11 -0.92 16.85 2.47
C ARG A 11 0.07 16.47 1.37
N ILE A 12 -0.42 15.95 0.25
CA ILE A 12 0.38 15.51 -0.90
C ILE A 12 1.04 16.69 -1.60
N THR A 13 0.32 17.80 -1.76
CA THR A 13 0.87 19.05 -2.32
C THR A 13 2.00 19.58 -1.45
N ALA A 14 1.81 19.63 -0.12
CA ALA A 14 2.85 20.06 0.81
C ALA A 14 4.07 19.11 0.79
N LEU A 15 3.82 17.81 0.70
CA LEU A 15 4.87 16.80 0.58
C LEU A 15 5.70 17.00 -0.70
N ALA A 16 5.05 17.14 -1.85
CA ALA A 16 5.70 17.39 -3.13
C ALA A 16 6.51 18.71 -3.11
N ALA A 17 5.97 19.77 -2.50
CA ALA A 17 6.67 21.05 -2.36
C ALA A 17 7.94 20.97 -1.48
N SER A 18 8.00 20.01 -0.56
CA SER A 18 9.17 19.77 0.31
C SER A 18 10.23 18.86 -0.32
N GLN A 19 9.97 18.33 -1.52
CA GLN A 19 10.90 17.42 -2.22
C GLN A 19 12.15 18.18 -2.69
N HIS A 20 13.33 17.57 -2.48
CA HIS A 20 14.58 18.16 -2.98
C HIS A 20 14.73 18.01 -4.51
N PRO A 21 15.66 18.76 -5.15
CA PRO A 21 15.87 18.71 -6.59
C PRO A 21 16.18 17.32 -7.17
N ASP A 22 16.76 16.42 -6.38
CA ASP A 22 17.05 15.04 -6.78
C ASP A 22 15.88 14.07 -6.59
N GLY A 23 14.77 14.54 -5.98
CA GLY A 23 13.58 13.74 -5.71
C GLY A 23 13.47 13.21 -4.28
N GLY A 24 14.52 13.34 -3.47
CA GLY A 24 14.55 12.79 -2.11
C GLY A 24 14.10 13.75 -1.02
N TRP A 25 14.04 13.23 0.21
CA TRP A 25 13.92 13.99 1.45
C TRP A 25 15.12 13.71 2.34
N ARG A 26 15.54 14.75 3.07
CA ARG A 26 16.71 14.68 3.93
C ARG A 26 16.33 14.58 5.39
N GLN A 27 17.18 13.90 6.13
CA GLN A 27 17.07 13.81 7.56
C GLN A 27 17.19 15.21 8.17
N PRO A 28 16.19 15.72 8.90
CA PRO A 28 16.34 16.96 9.64
C PRO A 28 17.34 16.79 10.78
N ARG A 29 17.87 17.91 11.28
CA ARG A 29 18.72 17.91 12.46
C ARG A 29 17.98 17.35 13.67
N LEU A 30 18.46 16.22 14.18
CA LEU A 30 17.94 15.60 15.38
C LEU A 30 18.53 16.26 16.64
N THR A 31 17.76 16.26 17.72
CA THR A 31 18.13 16.86 19.00
C THR A 31 17.79 15.92 20.17
N GLY A 32 18.32 16.23 21.35
CA GLY A 32 18.08 15.47 22.58
C GLY A 32 18.49 14.00 22.43
N LYS A 33 17.63 13.09 22.92
CA LYS A 33 17.88 11.64 22.88
C LYS A 33 18.03 11.05 21.46
N HIS A 34 17.54 11.75 20.44
CA HIS A 34 17.62 11.28 19.04
C HIS A 34 18.85 11.81 18.29
N ALA A 35 19.65 12.70 18.90
CA ALA A 35 20.72 13.42 18.21
C ALA A 35 21.76 12.51 17.51
N ARG A 36 21.89 11.26 17.96
CA ARG A 36 22.83 10.27 17.42
C ARG A 36 22.20 9.30 16.41
N LEU A 37 20.89 9.34 16.19
CA LEU A 37 20.21 8.36 15.33
C LEU A 37 20.45 8.60 13.84
N GLY A 38 20.87 9.79 13.43
CA GLY A 38 21.16 10.07 12.02
C GLY A 38 21.81 11.44 11.84
N GLN A 39 22.48 11.61 10.71
CA GLN A 39 23.11 12.87 10.36
C GLN A 39 22.15 13.77 9.59
N ALA A 40 22.12 15.05 9.95
CA ALA A 40 21.32 16.03 9.23
C ALA A 40 21.79 16.16 7.78
N GLY A 41 20.86 16.19 6.82
CA GLY A 41 21.15 16.32 5.39
C GLY A 41 21.33 14.98 4.66
N ASP A 42 21.48 13.87 5.39
CA ASP A 42 21.58 12.54 4.79
C ASP A 42 20.23 12.04 4.30
N ALA A 43 20.26 11.03 3.43
CA ALA A 43 19.08 10.26 3.02
C ALA A 43 19.41 8.77 2.97
N VAL A 44 18.43 7.94 3.31
CA VAL A 44 18.43 6.50 3.08
C VAL A 44 17.10 6.10 2.45
N SER A 45 16.96 4.85 2.02
CA SER A 45 15.73 4.41 1.35
C SER A 45 14.47 4.66 2.22
N GLY A 46 14.53 4.41 3.53
CA GLY A 46 13.41 4.60 4.46
C GLY A 46 13.04 6.07 4.68
N THR A 47 13.96 7.02 4.51
CA THR A 47 13.62 8.45 4.56
C THR A 47 12.90 8.94 3.32
N VAL A 48 12.78 8.11 2.27
CA VAL A 48 12.21 8.45 0.96
C VAL A 48 11.02 7.55 0.59
N ALA A 49 11.07 6.26 0.94
CA ALA A 49 10.17 5.24 0.44
C ALA A 49 8.70 5.49 0.80
N ARG A 50 8.41 5.86 2.06
CA ARG A 50 7.03 6.12 2.50
C ARG A 50 6.40 7.30 1.76
N GLN A 51 7.15 8.39 1.61
CA GLN A 51 6.67 9.60 0.94
C GLN A 51 6.45 9.33 -0.56
N THR A 52 7.37 8.58 -1.17
CA THR A 52 7.26 8.13 -2.56
C THR A 52 6.00 7.30 -2.77
N MET A 53 5.74 6.33 -1.87
CA MET A 53 4.52 5.53 -1.89
C MET A 53 3.28 6.42 -1.75
N ASP A 54 3.27 7.38 -0.82
CA ASP A 54 2.12 8.26 -0.62
C ASP A 54 1.82 9.12 -1.87
N LEU A 55 2.85 9.66 -2.54
CA LEU A 55 2.71 10.39 -3.82
C LEU A 55 2.14 9.51 -4.93
N LEU A 56 2.71 8.31 -5.12
CA LEU A 56 2.32 7.40 -6.20
C LEU A 56 0.95 6.76 -5.96
N ARG A 57 0.61 6.46 -4.71
CA ARG A 57 -0.73 5.99 -4.34
C ARG A 57 -1.77 7.08 -4.58
N HIS A 58 -1.46 8.32 -4.25
CA HIS A 58 -2.33 9.44 -4.56
C HIS A 58 -2.51 9.61 -6.07
N ALA A 59 -1.43 9.55 -6.84
CA ALA A 59 -1.46 9.60 -8.31
C ALA A 59 -2.34 8.47 -8.88
N ARG A 60 -2.18 7.26 -8.37
CA ARG A 60 -2.99 6.10 -8.75
C ARG A 60 -4.46 6.33 -8.47
N ILE A 61 -4.81 6.67 -7.24
CA ILE A 61 -6.22 6.77 -6.82
C ILE A 61 -6.92 7.94 -7.51
N THR A 62 -6.24 9.08 -7.63
CA THR A 62 -6.86 10.35 -8.05
C THR A 62 -6.55 10.74 -9.49
N GLY A 63 -5.73 10.00 -10.22
CA GLY A 63 -5.28 10.37 -11.57
C GLY A 63 -4.43 11.65 -11.63
N SER A 64 -3.90 12.14 -10.50
CA SER A 64 -3.11 13.38 -10.44
C SER A 64 -1.77 13.24 -11.18
N SER A 65 -1.62 13.97 -12.29
CA SER A 65 -0.35 14.03 -13.04
C SER A 65 0.78 14.65 -12.21
N ALA A 66 0.50 15.69 -11.42
CA ALA A 66 1.52 16.35 -10.58
C ALA A 66 2.07 15.41 -9.50
N SER A 67 1.19 14.59 -8.90
CA SER A 67 1.59 13.57 -7.94
C SER A 67 2.37 12.45 -8.60
N LEU A 68 2.00 12.07 -9.83
CA LEU A 68 2.72 11.08 -10.60
C LEU A 68 4.14 11.56 -10.90
N GLU A 69 4.30 12.77 -11.43
CA GLU A 69 5.60 13.37 -11.75
C GLU A 69 6.51 13.42 -10.52
N SER A 70 6.01 14.00 -9.42
CA SER A 70 6.76 14.10 -8.16
C SER A 70 7.12 12.72 -7.61
N GLY A 71 6.18 11.77 -7.70
CA GLY A 71 6.35 10.39 -7.24
C GLY A 71 7.39 9.63 -8.06
N LEU A 72 7.37 9.75 -9.39
CA LEU A 72 8.36 9.10 -10.28
C LEU A 72 9.75 9.69 -10.09
N LYS A 73 9.85 11.01 -9.87
CA LYS A 73 11.11 11.66 -9.50
C LYS A 73 11.67 11.11 -8.19
N ALA A 74 10.85 11.01 -7.15
CA ALA A 74 11.24 10.40 -5.88
C ALA A 74 11.64 8.93 -6.03
N LEU A 75 10.90 8.19 -6.86
CA LEU A 75 11.15 6.78 -7.11
C LEU A 75 12.50 6.55 -7.80
N GLY A 76 12.91 7.44 -8.70
CA GLY A 76 14.26 7.43 -9.30
C GLY A 76 15.36 7.53 -8.24
N PHE A 77 15.22 8.44 -7.28
CA PHE A 77 16.16 8.56 -6.16
C PHE A 77 16.10 7.34 -5.23
N LEU A 78 14.89 6.87 -4.88
CA LEU A 78 14.70 5.69 -4.05
C LEU A 78 15.39 4.45 -4.64
N ASN A 79 15.22 4.20 -5.94
CA ASN A 79 15.78 3.02 -6.59
C ASN A 79 17.30 3.13 -6.84
N SER A 80 17.92 4.28 -6.57
CA SER A 80 19.39 4.38 -6.51
C SER A 80 19.99 3.69 -5.27
N PHE A 81 19.18 3.43 -4.23
CA PHE A 81 19.61 2.69 -3.06
C PHE A 81 19.55 1.18 -3.27
N ALA A 82 20.59 0.48 -2.80
CA ALA A 82 20.66 -0.99 -2.86
C ALA A 82 20.08 -1.68 -1.62
N LEU A 83 20.09 -1.02 -0.45
CA LEU A 83 19.74 -1.63 0.83
C LEU A 83 18.54 -0.92 1.49
N PRO A 84 17.58 -1.67 2.07
CA PRO A 84 16.47 -1.09 2.77
C PRO A 84 16.93 -0.60 4.14
N ARG A 85 16.93 0.71 4.41
CA ARG A 85 17.47 1.29 5.67
C ARG A 85 16.57 2.39 6.24
N GLY A 86 16.52 2.48 7.57
CA GLY A 86 16.10 3.69 8.29
C GLY A 86 14.68 4.19 8.04
N SER A 87 13.67 3.35 8.27
CA SER A 87 12.25 3.76 8.29
C SER A 87 11.69 3.89 9.71
N GLN A 88 12.46 3.52 10.74
CA GLN A 88 12.07 3.53 12.16
C GLN A 88 12.88 4.54 13.00
N MET A 89 13.19 5.70 12.42
CA MET A 89 14.12 6.68 13.00
C MET A 89 13.64 7.41 14.26
N TRP A 90 12.42 7.11 14.73
CA TRP A 90 11.97 7.53 16.07
C TRP A 90 12.73 6.82 17.19
N GLU A 91 13.33 5.65 16.92
CA GLU A 91 14.13 4.91 17.89
C GLU A 91 15.40 4.26 17.31
N CYS A 92 15.38 3.86 16.03
CA CYS A 92 16.46 3.11 15.40
C CYS A 92 17.41 4.05 14.61
N PRO A 93 18.73 3.84 14.69
CA PRO A 93 19.70 4.53 13.84
C PRO A 93 19.42 4.37 12.33
N MET A 94 19.55 5.48 11.60
CA MET A 94 19.22 5.69 10.19
C MET A 94 19.82 4.66 9.23
N TYR A 95 21.05 4.23 9.46
CA TYR A 95 21.79 3.40 8.51
C TYR A 95 21.54 1.89 8.69
N GLN A 96 20.73 1.51 9.68
CA GLN A 96 20.42 0.11 9.96
C GLN A 96 19.46 -0.45 8.90
N PRO A 97 19.68 -1.69 8.44
CA PRO A 97 18.73 -2.36 7.57
C PRO A 97 17.34 -2.48 8.23
N ASP A 98 16.27 -2.23 7.49
CA ASP A 98 14.92 -2.07 8.02
C ASP A 98 13.85 -2.63 7.06
N ILE A 99 13.06 -3.60 7.52
CA ILE A 99 12.04 -4.25 6.68
C ILE A 99 10.92 -3.30 6.24
N LEU A 100 10.61 -2.25 7.01
CA LEU A 100 9.61 -1.25 6.61
C LEU A 100 10.07 -0.44 5.40
N ALA A 101 11.37 -0.15 5.30
CA ALA A 101 11.91 0.52 4.14
C ALA A 101 11.72 -0.34 2.87
N ALA A 102 11.92 -1.66 2.98
CA ALA A 102 11.62 -2.60 1.91
C ALA A 102 10.12 -2.60 1.57
N ALA A 103 9.24 -2.69 2.58
CA ALA A 103 7.80 -2.70 2.40
C ALA A 103 7.28 -1.48 1.62
N TYR A 104 7.72 -0.28 2.00
CA TYR A 104 7.30 0.96 1.32
C TYR A 104 7.91 1.08 -0.07
N ALA A 105 9.13 0.57 -0.30
CA ALA A 105 9.73 0.57 -1.62
C ALA A 105 9.05 -0.40 -2.60
N VAL A 106 8.59 -1.57 -2.11
CA VAL A 106 7.71 -2.48 -2.86
C VAL A 106 6.43 -1.74 -3.26
N ALA A 107 5.77 -1.10 -2.29
CA ALA A 107 4.52 -0.41 -2.52
C ALA A 107 4.66 0.76 -3.51
N ALA A 108 5.71 1.57 -3.38
CA ALA A 108 5.99 2.68 -4.28
C ALA A 108 6.19 2.21 -5.72
N ASN A 109 7.06 1.22 -5.93
CA ASN A 109 7.29 0.66 -7.26
C ASN A 109 6.04 -0.02 -7.84
N HIS A 110 5.27 -0.72 -7.02
CA HIS A 110 4.01 -1.32 -7.47
C HIS A 110 2.97 -0.27 -7.87
N ASP A 111 2.80 0.80 -7.07
CA ASP A 111 1.90 1.91 -7.39
C ASP A 111 2.37 2.68 -8.65
N ALA A 112 3.68 2.81 -8.90
CA ALA A 112 4.20 3.34 -10.17
C ALA A 112 3.82 2.47 -11.36
N TRP A 113 3.99 1.15 -11.28
CA TRP A 113 3.53 0.25 -12.34
C TRP A 113 2.00 0.34 -12.55
N ARG A 114 1.20 0.45 -11.48
CA ARG A 114 -0.26 0.62 -11.59
C ARG A 114 -0.63 1.95 -12.28
N CYS A 115 0.23 2.95 -12.18
CA CYS A 115 0.08 4.20 -12.91
C CYS A 115 0.52 4.06 -14.37
N THR A 116 1.73 3.58 -14.65
CA THR A 116 2.34 3.72 -15.98
C THR A 116 2.24 2.47 -16.86
N GLY A 117 2.09 1.30 -16.25
CA GLY A 117 2.18 0.00 -16.91
C GLY A 117 3.60 -0.47 -17.22
N GLU A 118 4.63 0.31 -16.88
CA GLU A 118 6.02 0.03 -17.28
C GLU A 118 6.66 -1.10 -16.46
N GLU A 119 7.14 -2.14 -17.15
CA GLU A 119 7.60 -3.39 -16.51
C GLU A 119 8.81 -3.22 -15.59
N HIS A 120 9.65 -2.20 -15.78
CA HIS A 120 10.82 -1.99 -14.91
C HIS A 120 10.40 -1.68 -13.48
N TYR A 121 9.26 -1.02 -13.26
CA TYR A 121 8.74 -0.79 -11.91
C TYR A 121 8.34 -2.09 -11.21
N LEU A 122 7.82 -3.09 -11.92
CA LEU A 122 7.61 -4.42 -11.31
C LEU A 122 8.93 -5.13 -11.01
N SER A 123 9.95 -4.93 -11.84
CA SER A 123 11.28 -5.50 -11.60
C SER A 123 11.89 -4.91 -10.32
N GLU A 124 11.79 -3.59 -10.14
CA GLU A 124 12.24 -2.90 -8.93
C GLU A 124 11.39 -3.28 -7.71
N ALA A 125 10.08 -3.46 -7.85
CA ALA A 125 9.22 -3.95 -6.77
C ALA A 125 9.65 -5.35 -6.31
N ILE A 126 10.02 -6.25 -7.23
CA ILE A 126 10.55 -7.58 -6.90
C ILE A 126 11.89 -7.46 -6.18
N ARG A 127 12.83 -6.65 -6.71
CA ARG A 127 14.13 -6.42 -6.08
C ARG A 127 13.98 -5.94 -4.63
N TRP A 128 13.11 -4.96 -4.39
CA TRP A 128 12.81 -4.49 -3.03
C TRP A 128 12.13 -5.54 -2.17
N ALA A 129 11.23 -6.36 -2.73
CA ALA A 129 10.63 -7.47 -2.00
C ALA A 129 11.71 -8.46 -1.52
N GLU A 130 12.65 -8.83 -2.39
CA GLU A 130 13.76 -9.74 -2.06
C GLU A 130 14.63 -9.19 -0.92
N THR A 131 14.82 -7.88 -0.85
CA THR A 131 15.59 -7.26 0.26
C THR A 131 14.93 -7.40 1.64
N GLY A 132 13.62 -7.67 1.70
CA GLY A 132 12.89 -7.91 2.94
C GLY A 132 12.95 -9.37 3.42
N VAL A 133 13.29 -10.33 2.54
CA VAL A 133 13.31 -11.76 2.88
C VAL A 133 14.28 -12.11 4.02
N PRO A 134 15.49 -11.53 4.10
CA PRO A 134 16.42 -11.83 5.20
C PRO A 134 15.87 -11.57 6.60
N PHE A 135 14.89 -10.67 6.75
CA PHE A 135 14.29 -10.33 8.03
C PHE A 135 13.31 -11.40 8.55
N ILE A 136 13.01 -12.44 7.76
CA ILE A 136 11.96 -13.41 8.03
C ILE A 136 12.58 -14.71 8.54
N TYR A 137 12.04 -15.22 9.66
CA TYR A 137 12.36 -16.56 10.12
C TYR A 137 11.71 -17.62 9.22
N LEU A 138 12.52 -18.31 8.41
CA LEU A 138 12.07 -19.36 7.48
C LEU A 138 12.29 -20.78 8.01
N TRP A 139 12.41 -20.92 9.33
CA TRP A 139 12.56 -22.19 10.02
C TRP A 139 11.75 -22.19 11.31
N THR A 140 11.60 -23.35 11.94
CA THR A 140 10.81 -23.50 13.16
C THR A 140 11.48 -24.43 14.15
N LEU A 141 11.19 -24.21 15.44
CA LEU A 141 11.41 -25.19 16.50
C LEU A 141 10.06 -25.85 16.84
N PRO A 142 9.99 -27.17 17.13
CA PRO A 142 8.73 -27.87 17.36
C PRO A 142 7.82 -27.21 18.41
N ALA A 143 8.39 -26.61 19.45
CA ALA A 143 7.64 -25.94 20.53
C ALA A 143 7.38 -24.44 20.30
N LYS A 144 7.77 -23.88 19.14
CA LYS A 144 7.68 -22.44 18.81
C LYS A 144 6.82 -22.20 17.57
N PRO A 145 5.50 -22.40 17.63
CA PRO A 145 4.63 -22.31 16.45
C PRO A 145 4.62 -20.92 15.80
N MET A 146 4.87 -19.86 16.57
CA MET A 146 4.97 -18.49 16.05
C MET A 146 6.28 -18.20 15.29
N MET A 147 7.27 -19.10 15.31
CA MET A 147 8.61 -18.81 14.78
C MET A 147 8.64 -18.70 13.26
N LEU A 148 8.05 -19.66 12.56
CA LEU A 148 8.02 -19.64 11.10
C LEU A 148 7.18 -18.46 10.61
N GLY A 149 7.83 -17.52 9.92
CA GLY A 149 7.23 -16.27 9.45
C GLY A 149 7.33 -15.12 10.45
N ALA A 150 7.93 -15.32 11.62
CA ALA A 150 8.24 -14.19 12.49
C ALA A 150 9.21 -13.23 11.80
N THR A 151 9.10 -11.93 12.07
CA THR A 151 9.91 -10.92 11.38
C THR A 151 10.75 -10.09 12.34
N ILE A 152 12.02 -9.91 12.00
CA ILE A 152 12.93 -8.97 12.65
C ILE A 152 12.63 -7.57 12.08
N PRO A 153 12.52 -6.50 12.90
CA PRO A 153 12.18 -5.16 12.39
C PRO A 153 13.37 -4.53 11.67
N VAL A 154 14.54 -4.59 12.32
CA VAL A 154 15.79 -3.99 11.85
C VAL A 154 16.96 -4.91 12.19
N PHE A 155 17.99 -4.91 11.36
CA PHE A 155 19.30 -5.47 11.73
C PHE A 155 20.13 -4.41 12.43
N GLY A 156 19.75 -4.16 13.69
CA GLY A 156 20.27 -3.03 14.42
C GLY A 156 19.83 -2.99 15.88
N SER A 157 19.62 -1.78 16.39
CA SER A 157 19.39 -1.56 17.80
C SER A 157 18.57 -0.31 18.07
N THR A 158 17.79 -0.32 19.14
CA THR A 158 17.14 0.89 19.66
C THR A 158 18.19 1.77 20.36
N PHE A 159 18.31 3.04 19.96
CA PHE A 159 19.22 4.03 20.57
C PHE A 159 20.67 3.55 20.84
N PHE A 160 21.22 2.63 20.03
CA PHE A 160 22.52 1.98 20.28
C PHE A 160 22.64 1.23 21.62
N SER A 161 21.52 0.78 22.18
CA SER A 161 21.45 0.21 23.53
C SER A 161 20.98 -1.24 23.57
N HIS A 162 19.91 -1.59 22.83
CA HIS A 162 19.37 -2.95 22.81
C HIS A 162 19.26 -3.44 21.37
N SER A 163 19.80 -4.63 21.10
CA SER A 163 19.78 -5.24 19.78
C SER A 163 18.40 -5.76 19.43
N TRP A 164 17.97 -5.49 18.19
CA TRP A 164 16.80 -6.11 17.57
C TRP A 164 17.16 -7.36 16.75
N LEU A 165 18.44 -7.65 16.55
CA LEU A 165 18.85 -8.89 15.90
C LEU A 165 18.32 -10.09 16.69
N GLY A 166 17.61 -10.97 16.01
CA GLY A 166 17.05 -12.16 16.63
C GLY A 166 15.72 -11.94 17.36
N VAL A 167 15.20 -10.70 17.44
CA VAL A 167 13.98 -10.38 18.19
C VAL A 167 12.84 -10.07 17.22
N PRO A 168 11.80 -10.94 17.16
CA PRO A 168 10.61 -10.65 16.38
C PRO A 168 9.88 -9.37 16.82
N VAL A 169 9.50 -8.57 15.83
CA VAL A 169 8.59 -7.42 15.91
C VAL A 169 7.66 -7.51 14.70
N GLN A 170 6.47 -8.07 14.92
CA GLN A 170 5.69 -8.64 13.83
C GLN A 170 4.95 -7.61 12.98
N TRP A 171 4.58 -6.47 13.58
CA TRP A 171 3.84 -5.44 12.87
C TRP A 171 4.61 -4.91 11.65
N CYS A 172 5.95 -4.81 11.74
CA CYS A 172 6.78 -4.44 10.60
C CYS A 172 6.67 -5.45 9.45
N GLY A 173 6.68 -6.74 9.79
CA GLY A 173 6.47 -7.83 8.85
C GLY A 173 5.08 -7.82 8.21
N LEU A 174 4.04 -7.48 8.95
CA LEU A 174 2.68 -7.42 8.44
C LEU A 174 2.50 -6.31 7.39
N VAL A 175 3.17 -5.16 7.55
CA VAL A 175 3.20 -4.08 6.54
C VAL A 175 3.90 -4.55 5.26
N TYR A 176 5.06 -5.23 5.41
CA TYR A 176 5.76 -5.84 4.28
C TYR A 176 4.90 -6.89 3.57
N SER A 177 4.32 -7.80 4.33
CA SER A 177 3.44 -8.87 3.85
C SER A 177 2.25 -8.32 3.05
N TYR A 178 1.62 -7.26 3.55
CA TYR A 178 0.50 -6.60 2.88
C TYR A 178 0.89 -6.11 1.48
N HIS A 179 2.04 -5.44 1.35
CA HIS A 179 2.50 -4.90 0.06
C HIS A 179 3.01 -5.98 -0.89
N VAL A 180 3.71 -7.00 -0.38
CA VAL A 180 4.14 -8.15 -1.18
C VAL A 180 2.95 -8.96 -1.69
N TRP A 181 1.86 -9.06 -0.92
CA TRP A 181 0.62 -9.69 -1.41
C TRP A 181 0.08 -8.99 -2.66
N GLN A 182 0.02 -7.65 -2.65
CA GLN A 182 -0.50 -6.88 -3.78
C GLN A 182 0.37 -7.07 -5.04
N LEU A 183 1.69 -7.12 -4.85
CA LEU A 183 2.65 -7.43 -5.91
C LEU A 183 2.42 -8.84 -6.46
N GLN A 184 2.34 -9.87 -5.61
CA GLN A 184 2.15 -11.24 -6.09
C GLN A 184 0.81 -11.43 -6.80
N GLU A 185 -0.26 -10.75 -6.39
CA GLU A 185 -1.57 -10.85 -7.05
C GLU A 185 -1.49 -10.31 -8.50
N THR A 186 -0.73 -9.23 -8.67
CA THR A 186 -0.43 -8.64 -9.99
C THR A 186 0.40 -9.58 -10.86
N LEU A 187 1.42 -10.22 -10.29
CA LEU A 187 2.28 -11.18 -10.99
C LEU A 187 1.54 -12.48 -11.32
N GLY A 188 0.70 -12.98 -10.40
CA GLY A 188 -0.07 -14.21 -10.55
C GLY A 188 -1.12 -14.12 -11.67
N SER A 189 -1.71 -12.94 -11.86
CA SER A 189 -2.59 -12.67 -13.02
C SER A 189 -1.84 -12.47 -14.34
N ARG A 190 -0.50 -12.48 -14.34
CA ARG A 190 0.38 -12.26 -15.51
C ARG A 190 1.53 -13.26 -15.54
N THR A 191 1.20 -14.55 -15.56
CA THR A 191 2.15 -15.66 -15.40
C THR A 191 3.37 -15.61 -16.34
N GLY A 192 3.18 -15.20 -17.60
CA GLY A 192 4.27 -15.05 -18.56
C GLY A 192 5.26 -13.93 -18.19
N LEU A 193 4.75 -12.78 -17.75
CA LEU A 193 5.56 -11.66 -17.24
C LEU A 193 6.27 -12.08 -15.95
N ALA A 194 5.54 -12.67 -15.00
CA ALA A 194 6.09 -13.13 -13.73
C ALA A 194 7.26 -14.10 -13.92
N LYS A 195 7.13 -15.09 -14.82
CA LYS A 195 8.21 -16.03 -15.14
C LYS A 195 9.45 -15.32 -15.72
N ARG A 196 9.26 -14.29 -16.54
CA ARG A 196 10.35 -13.51 -17.12
C ARG A 196 11.07 -12.67 -16.07
N LEU A 197 10.31 -12.00 -15.20
CA LEU A 197 10.88 -11.16 -14.14
C LEU A 197 11.60 -11.99 -13.07
N ALA A 198 11.01 -13.11 -12.64
CA ALA A 198 11.64 -14.02 -11.67
C ALA A 198 13.00 -14.53 -12.16
N LYS A 199 13.16 -14.87 -13.45
CA LYS A 199 14.45 -15.29 -14.01
C LYS A 199 15.57 -14.24 -13.93
N ARG A 200 15.21 -12.97 -13.72
CA ARG A 200 16.14 -11.84 -13.65
C ARG A 200 16.33 -11.32 -12.23
N SER A 201 15.58 -11.87 -11.26
CA SER A 201 15.69 -11.49 -9.85
C SER A 201 16.64 -12.42 -9.12
N ASP A 202 17.09 -12.02 -7.93
CA ASP A 202 18.15 -12.72 -7.21
C ASP A 202 17.65 -14.03 -6.60
N LEU A 203 16.41 -14.06 -6.10
CA LEU A 203 15.83 -15.23 -5.46
C LEU A 203 15.03 -16.11 -6.43
N GLY A 204 14.68 -15.60 -7.61
CA GLY A 204 13.91 -16.34 -8.60
C GLY A 204 12.47 -16.69 -8.15
N PHE A 205 11.94 -15.98 -7.15
CA PHE A 205 10.65 -16.32 -6.53
C PHE A 205 9.49 -16.16 -7.51
N THR A 206 8.65 -17.20 -7.57
CA THR A 206 7.40 -17.19 -8.31
C THR A 206 6.29 -16.52 -7.48
N PRO A 207 5.13 -16.18 -8.09
CA PRO A 207 3.98 -15.71 -7.31
C PRO A 207 3.58 -16.65 -6.17
N ALA A 208 3.72 -17.98 -6.36
CA ALA A 208 3.41 -18.96 -5.32
C ALA A 208 4.41 -18.89 -4.14
N ASP A 209 5.68 -18.56 -4.39
CA ASP A 209 6.67 -18.41 -3.33
C ASP A 209 6.40 -17.15 -2.51
N TRP A 210 6.09 -16.03 -3.17
CA TRP A 210 5.64 -14.82 -2.48
C TRP A 210 4.37 -15.04 -1.66
N GLN A 211 3.41 -15.80 -2.20
CA GLN A 211 2.20 -16.16 -1.47
C GLN A 211 2.50 -16.98 -0.21
N ARG A 212 3.47 -17.90 -0.27
CA ARG A 212 3.94 -18.67 0.91
C ARG A 212 4.59 -17.77 1.95
N ILE A 213 5.47 -16.86 1.54
CA ILE A 213 6.12 -15.88 2.44
C ILE A 213 5.06 -15.07 3.21
N VAL A 214 4.12 -14.46 2.49
CA VAL A 214 3.02 -13.69 3.10
C VAL A 214 2.19 -14.53 4.06
N ARG A 215 1.84 -15.76 3.66
CA ARG A 215 1.09 -16.68 4.52
C ARG A 215 1.86 -17.00 5.80
N HIS A 216 3.15 -17.28 5.74
CA HIS A 216 3.96 -17.55 6.93
C HIS A 216 3.97 -16.34 7.88
N ILE A 217 4.20 -15.12 7.36
CA ILE A 217 4.18 -13.90 8.18
C ILE A 217 2.82 -13.72 8.87
N THR A 218 1.73 -13.92 8.13
CA THR A 218 0.37 -13.74 8.66
C THR A 218 0.05 -14.79 9.73
N VAL A 219 0.36 -16.06 9.47
CA VAL A 219 0.12 -17.15 10.43
C VAL A 219 0.98 -17.00 11.68
N SER A 220 2.25 -16.59 11.52
CA SER A 220 3.09 -16.24 12.67
C SER A 220 2.41 -15.20 13.54
N ALA A 221 1.94 -14.09 12.96
CA ALA A 221 1.27 -13.03 13.70
C ALA A 221 0.01 -13.51 14.44
N MET A 222 -0.78 -14.41 13.82
CA MET A 222 -1.95 -15.01 14.47
C MET A 222 -1.57 -15.80 15.73
N HIS A 223 -0.45 -16.53 15.71
CA HIS A 223 0.06 -17.22 16.91
C HIS A 223 0.53 -16.25 18.01
N GLN A 224 0.89 -15.01 17.65
CA GLN A 224 1.35 -14.00 18.59
C GLN A 224 0.20 -13.28 19.31
N GLN A 225 -1.02 -13.34 18.77
CA GLN A 225 -2.20 -12.70 19.36
C GLN A 225 -2.53 -13.24 20.76
N PHE A 226 -3.15 -12.39 21.58
CA PHE A 226 -3.82 -12.82 22.79
C PHE A 226 -5.20 -13.38 22.43
N THR A 227 -5.51 -14.58 22.90
CA THR A 227 -6.78 -15.28 22.63
C THR A 227 -7.78 -15.17 23.77
N ASP A 228 -7.37 -14.60 24.91
CA ASP A 228 -8.16 -14.45 26.12
C ASP A 228 -7.72 -13.22 26.94
N GLY A 229 -8.44 -12.96 28.03
CA GLY A 229 -8.19 -11.87 28.96
C GLY A 229 -8.41 -10.47 28.38
N ASP A 230 -7.98 -9.45 29.14
CA ASP A 230 -8.25 -8.04 28.83
C ASP A 230 -7.56 -7.53 27.55
N LYS A 231 -6.63 -8.31 26.99
CA LYS A 231 -5.84 -7.98 25.80
C LYS A 231 -6.28 -8.76 24.56
N ILE A 232 -7.40 -9.49 24.65
CA ILE A 232 -7.90 -10.35 23.58
C ILE A 232 -7.90 -9.63 22.22
N GLY A 233 -7.40 -10.31 21.19
CA GLY A 233 -7.24 -9.80 19.84
C GLY A 233 -5.96 -8.99 19.61
N THR A 234 -5.40 -8.31 20.62
CA THR A 234 -4.13 -7.58 20.45
C THR A 234 -2.93 -8.53 20.27
N TYR A 235 -1.78 -8.00 19.84
CA TYR A 235 -0.52 -8.73 19.75
C TYR A 235 0.65 -7.87 20.27
N PRO A 236 1.77 -8.47 20.71
CA PRO A 236 2.87 -7.70 21.29
C PRO A 236 3.63 -6.89 20.24
N ASP A 237 4.31 -5.84 20.70
CA ASP A 237 5.29 -5.10 19.92
C ASP A 237 6.48 -6.00 19.58
N SER A 238 7.01 -6.73 20.57
CA SER A 238 8.11 -7.68 20.37
C SER A 238 7.93 -9.00 21.12
N ILE A 239 8.67 -10.03 20.68
CA ILE A 239 8.70 -11.33 21.34
C ILE A 239 10.14 -11.73 21.68
N VAL A 240 10.38 -12.04 22.94
CA VAL A 240 11.68 -12.57 23.40
C VAL A 240 11.60 -14.10 23.48
N ASP A 241 12.62 -14.77 22.95
CA ASP A 241 12.77 -16.24 22.90
C ASP A 241 11.61 -17.01 22.28
N PHE A 242 10.78 -16.34 21.47
CA PHE A 242 9.53 -16.89 20.93
C PHE A 242 8.55 -17.39 22.01
N GLU A 243 8.63 -16.81 23.21
CA GLU A 243 7.79 -17.14 24.37
C GLU A 243 7.16 -15.89 24.97
N LYS A 244 7.99 -14.90 25.28
CA LYS A 244 7.60 -13.76 26.09
C LYS A 244 7.12 -12.62 25.21
N LYS A 245 5.81 -12.36 25.27
CA LYS A 245 5.13 -11.24 24.60
C LYS A 245 5.42 -9.94 25.35
N MET A 246 6.10 -8.99 24.72
CA MET A 246 6.48 -7.72 25.31
C MET A 246 5.52 -6.59 24.89
N PRO A 247 5.22 -5.63 25.79
CA PRO A 247 4.47 -4.44 25.41
C PRO A 247 5.27 -3.56 24.41
N ALA A 248 4.64 -2.64 23.69
CA ALA A 248 3.20 -2.31 23.71
C ALA A 248 2.31 -3.43 23.15
N PHE A 249 1.00 -3.37 23.39
CA PHE A 249 0.05 -4.35 22.83
C PHE A 249 -0.78 -3.67 21.73
N ILE A 250 -0.54 -4.10 20.50
CA ILE A 250 -0.98 -3.46 19.26
C ILE A 250 -2.35 -4.02 18.86
N ASN A 251 -3.20 -3.15 18.33
CA ASN A 251 -4.51 -3.53 17.82
C ASN A 251 -4.38 -4.51 16.62
N PRO A 252 -5.35 -5.40 16.37
CA PRO A 252 -5.23 -6.47 15.36
C PRO A 252 -5.37 -6.04 13.89
N GLU A 253 -5.45 -4.74 13.57
CA GLU A 253 -5.80 -4.27 12.21
C GLU A 253 -4.88 -4.84 11.13
N ASP A 254 -3.56 -4.83 11.34
CA ASP A 254 -2.59 -5.33 10.37
C ASP A 254 -2.71 -6.84 10.13
N ILE A 255 -3.07 -7.61 11.17
CA ILE A 255 -3.35 -9.04 11.05
C ILE A 255 -4.63 -9.21 10.23
N MET A 256 -5.67 -8.46 10.55
CA MET A 256 -6.95 -8.52 9.84
C MET A 256 -6.80 -8.18 8.35
N ALA A 257 -6.04 -7.12 8.02
CA ALA A 257 -5.79 -6.73 6.64
C ALA A 257 -5.13 -7.86 5.83
N ASN A 258 -4.14 -8.54 6.41
CA ASN A 258 -3.47 -9.67 5.78
C ASN A 258 -4.38 -10.92 5.69
N VAL A 259 -5.15 -11.22 6.74
CA VAL A 259 -6.12 -12.34 6.74
C VAL A 259 -7.19 -12.13 5.67
N LEU A 260 -7.72 -10.91 5.53
CA LEU A 260 -8.68 -10.59 4.47
C LEU A 260 -8.08 -10.87 3.09
N LEU A 261 -6.85 -10.42 2.83
CA LEU A 261 -6.15 -10.67 1.57
C LEU A 261 -5.99 -12.17 1.29
N LEU A 262 -5.54 -12.96 2.27
CA LEU A 262 -5.39 -14.42 2.15
C LEU A 262 -6.71 -15.12 1.81
N ASN A 263 -7.85 -14.55 2.21
CA ASN A 263 -9.19 -15.06 1.95
C ASN A 263 -9.86 -14.44 0.71
N GLY A 264 -9.10 -13.70 -0.12
CA GLY A 264 -9.61 -13.12 -1.37
C GLY A 264 -10.37 -11.80 -1.19
N HIS A 265 -10.34 -11.21 0.00
CA HIS A 265 -10.93 -9.90 0.30
C HIS A 265 -9.84 -8.84 0.37
N ASN A 266 -9.67 -8.05 -0.67
CA ASN A 266 -8.62 -7.05 -0.71
C ASN A 266 -9.16 -5.67 -0.25
N PRO A 267 -8.74 -5.12 0.91
CA PRO A 267 -9.27 -3.86 1.43
C PRO A 267 -8.70 -2.60 0.75
N ASP A 268 -7.69 -2.71 -0.13
CA ASP A 268 -7.13 -1.54 -0.84
C ASP A 268 -8.16 -0.87 -1.77
N ILE A 269 -7.89 0.35 -2.20
CA ILE A 269 -8.63 0.97 -3.30
C ILE A 269 -8.20 0.33 -4.63
N LYS A 270 -9.17 -0.16 -5.40
CA LYS A 270 -8.97 -0.67 -6.76
C LYS A 270 -9.00 0.50 -7.71
N THR A 271 -8.13 0.46 -8.70
CA THR A 271 -7.98 1.53 -9.70
C THR A 271 -7.87 0.91 -11.07
N ILE A 272 -8.64 1.42 -12.02
CA ILE A 272 -8.47 1.15 -13.45
C ILE A 272 -8.16 2.46 -14.16
N ARG A 273 -7.21 2.42 -15.10
CA ARG A 273 -6.82 3.55 -15.95
C ARG A 273 -7.10 3.19 -17.40
N LEU A 274 -7.87 4.02 -18.10
CA LEU A 274 -8.30 3.80 -19.49
C LEU A 274 -7.81 4.96 -20.37
N GLY A 275 -7.30 4.64 -21.55
CA GLY A 275 -6.74 5.63 -22.49
C GLY A 275 -5.21 5.73 -22.44
N GLN A 276 -4.67 6.77 -23.08
CA GLN A 276 -3.23 7.05 -23.13
C GLN A 276 -2.92 8.45 -22.60
N ALA A 277 -1.78 8.57 -21.90
CA ALA A 277 -1.17 9.84 -21.50
C ALA A 277 -2.14 10.84 -20.83
N GLU A 278 -2.20 12.07 -21.33
CA GLU A 278 -2.96 13.19 -20.76
C GLU A 278 -4.49 13.05 -20.86
N GLN A 279 -5.00 12.04 -21.56
CA GLN A 279 -6.44 11.74 -21.62
C GLN A 279 -6.85 10.51 -20.82
N THR A 280 -5.98 10.06 -19.90
CA THR A 280 -6.26 8.86 -19.09
C THR A 280 -7.42 9.09 -18.12
N VAL A 281 -8.53 8.40 -18.35
CA VAL A 281 -9.64 8.27 -17.41
C VAL A 281 -9.20 7.36 -16.27
N THR A 282 -9.37 7.81 -15.03
CA THR A 282 -9.03 7.02 -13.84
C THR A 282 -10.28 6.74 -13.03
N ILE A 283 -10.55 5.46 -12.76
CA ILE A 283 -11.67 4.99 -11.95
C ILE A 283 -11.10 4.36 -10.69
N SER A 284 -11.56 4.81 -9.52
CA SER A 284 -11.16 4.27 -8.23
C SER A 284 -12.36 3.91 -7.35
N SER A 285 -12.32 2.74 -6.71
CA SER A 285 -13.35 2.29 -5.77
C SER A 285 -12.77 1.28 -4.77
N ALA A 286 -13.40 1.15 -3.60
CA ALA A 286 -13.14 0.02 -2.70
C ALA A 286 -13.76 -1.29 -3.23
N ALA A 287 -14.72 -1.20 -4.16
CA ALA A 287 -15.29 -2.36 -4.83
C ALA A 287 -14.30 -3.01 -5.81
N LYS A 288 -14.46 -4.31 -6.03
CA LYS A 288 -13.81 -4.97 -7.16
C LYS A 288 -14.49 -4.46 -8.42
N ILE A 289 -13.72 -3.89 -9.34
CA ILE A 289 -14.25 -3.22 -10.54
C ILE A 289 -13.71 -3.85 -11.84
N GLN A 290 -14.53 -3.84 -12.87
CA GLN A 290 -14.18 -4.07 -14.27
C GLN A 290 -14.85 -2.99 -15.10
N THR A 291 -14.21 -2.57 -16.20
CA THR A 291 -14.72 -1.47 -16.99
C THR A 291 -14.75 -1.76 -18.48
N LYS A 292 -15.72 -1.14 -19.14
CA LYS A 292 -15.81 -1.03 -20.60
C LYS A 292 -16.12 0.42 -20.92
N MET A 293 -15.33 1.02 -21.79
CA MET A 293 -15.49 2.41 -22.22
C MET A 293 -15.55 2.46 -23.73
N ASP A 294 -16.49 3.24 -24.25
CA ASP A 294 -16.56 3.65 -25.65
C ASP A 294 -16.55 5.18 -25.75
N ASN A 295 -16.93 5.73 -26.90
CA ASN A 295 -16.84 7.15 -27.16
C ASN A 295 -17.88 7.99 -26.41
N GLU A 296 -18.98 7.38 -25.93
CA GLU A 296 -20.12 8.09 -25.34
C GLU A 296 -20.44 7.61 -23.92
N SER A 297 -19.88 6.48 -23.50
CA SER A 297 -20.22 5.85 -22.24
C SER A 297 -19.06 5.13 -21.55
N LEU A 298 -19.17 5.05 -20.23
CA LEU A 298 -18.34 4.24 -19.35
C LEU A 298 -19.25 3.34 -18.53
N ALA A 299 -19.09 2.02 -18.71
CA ALA A 299 -19.71 0.98 -17.91
C ALA A 299 -18.69 0.44 -16.89
N ILE A 300 -19.10 0.36 -15.63
CA ILE A 300 -18.31 -0.16 -14.51
C ILE A 300 -19.12 -1.28 -13.85
N GLU A 301 -18.71 -2.52 -14.09
CA GLU A 301 -19.18 -3.66 -13.31
C GLU A 301 -18.47 -3.67 -11.96
N PHE A 302 -19.22 -3.82 -10.88
CA PHE A 302 -18.65 -3.83 -9.53
C PHE A 302 -19.22 -4.94 -8.66
N ASP A 303 -18.37 -5.46 -7.77
CA ASP A 303 -18.70 -6.46 -6.75
C ASP A 303 -18.34 -5.91 -5.36
N TYR A 304 -19.33 -5.85 -4.47
CA TYR A 304 -19.19 -5.31 -3.13
C TYR A 304 -20.21 -5.90 -2.15
N TYR A 305 -20.02 -5.62 -0.85
CA TYR A 305 -20.86 -6.13 0.22
C TYR A 305 -22.31 -5.61 0.10
N PRO A 306 -23.31 -6.51 0.04
CA PRO A 306 -24.72 -6.13 0.04
C PRO A 306 -25.09 -5.26 1.26
N GLY A 307 -25.94 -4.27 1.04
CA GLY A 307 -26.42 -3.32 2.05
C GLY A 307 -25.44 -2.20 2.39
N GLN A 308 -24.24 -2.18 1.80
CA GLN A 308 -23.25 -1.13 2.03
C GLN A 308 -23.24 -0.12 0.85
N PRO A 309 -22.98 1.18 1.12
CA PRO A 309 -22.76 2.14 0.06
C PRO A 309 -21.47 1.81 -0.70
N VAL A 310 -21.50 1.93 -2.02
CA VAL A 310 -20.34 1.83 -2.89
C VAL A 310 -19.96 3.23 -3.35
N HIS A 311 -18.69 3.58 -3.20
CA HIS A 311 -18.17 4.88 -3.61
C HIS A 311 -17.24 4.72 -4.81
N PHE A 312 -17.38 5.65 -5.77
CA PHE A 312 -16.48 5.77 -6.91
C PHE A 312 -15.92 7.19 -6.97
N LEU A 313 -14.64 7.26 -7.31
CA LEU A 313 -13.98 8.47 -7.80
C LEU A 313 -13.64 8.24 -9.26
N VAL A 314 -14.18 9.07 -10.14
CA VAL A 314 -13.95 8.97 -11.58
C VAL A 314 -13.38 10.29 -12.08
N ASN A 315 -12.28 10.22 -12.83
CA ASN A 315 -11.54 11.40 -13.27
C ASN A 315 -11.55 11.56 -14.79
N ARG A 316 -11.53 12.82 -15.24
CA ARG A 316 -11.46 13.25 -16.66
C ARG A 316 -12.66 12.79 -17.48
N ILE A 317 -13.85 12.87 -16.88
CA ILE A 317 -15.13 12.65 -17.57
C ILE A 317 -16.07 13.80 -17.21
N GLN A 318 -16.97 14.17 -18.12
CA GLN A 318 -18.03 15.15 -17.90
C GLN A 318 -19.41 14.46 -18.02
N PRO A 319 -19.95 13.90 -16.93
CA PRO A 319 -21.19 13.13 -16.98
C PRO A 319 -22.40 13.98 -17.40
N LYS A 320 -23.12 13.53 -18.42
CA LYS A 320 -24.47 13.99 -18.76
C LYS A 320 -25.52 13.28 -17.90
N ALA A 321 -25.35 11.98 -17.69
CA ALA A 321 -26.21 11.15 -16.86
C ALA A 321 -25.41 10.01 -16.23
N VAL A 322 -25.90 9.55 -15.08
CA VAL A 322 -25.35 8.41 -14.35
C VAL A 322 -26.52 7.48 -13.97
N SER A 323 -26.37 6.18 -14.18
CA SER A 323 -27.35 5.18 -13.77
C SER A 323 -26.68 4.01 -13.06
N VAL A 324 -27.44 3.34 -12.20
CA VAL A 324 -27.02 2.10 -11.56
C VAL A 324 -28.09 1.04 -11.79
N ASN A 325 -27.70 -0.09 -12.37
CA ASN A 325 -28.60 -1.17 -12.76
C ASN A 325 -29.81 -0.65 -13.57
N GLY A 326 -29.55 0.24 -14.54
CA GLY A 326 -30.58 0.88 -15.38
C GLY A 326 -31.43 1.95 -14.70
N LYS A 327 -31.24 2.24 -13.40
CA LYS A 327 -31.97 3.29 -12.68
C LYS A 327 -31.15 4.59 -12.63
N PRO A 328 -31.71 5.75 -13.04
CA PRO A 328 -31.01 7.03 -12.94
C PRO A 328 -30.59 7.35 -11.51
N LEU A 329 -29.34 7.81 -11.36
CA LEU A 329 -28.79 8.31 -10.11
C LEU A 329 -28.83 9.84 -10.11
N PRO A 330 -29.39 10.49 -9.09
CA PRO A 330 -29.59 11.94 -9.10
C PRO A 330 -28.26 12.71 -9.01
N ARG A 331 -28.16 13.80 -9.77
CA ARG A 331 -27.10 14.79 -9.57
C ARG A 331 -27.40 15.59 -8.30
N VAL A 332 -26.44 15.64 -7.38
CA VAL A 332 -26.56 16.38 -6.11
C VAL A 332 -25.65 17.62 -6.12
N LYS A 333 -25.93 18.58 -5.22
CA LYS A 333 -25.21 19.87 -5.14
C LYS A 333 -23.87 19.79 -4.41
N HIS A 334 -23.66 18.75 -3.60
CA HIS A 334 -22.47 18.54 -2.78
C HIS A 334 -22.06 17.06 -2.83
N ALA A 335 -20.87 16.74 -2.33
CA ALA A 335 -20.36 15.38 -2.31
C ALA A 335 -21.38 14.40 -1.70
N PRO A 336 -21.74 13.32 -2.41
CA PRO A 336 -22.59 12.30 -1.84
C PRO A 336 -21.81 11.58 -0.73
N ASP A 337 -22.33 11.63 0.50
CA ASP A 337 -21.80 10.84 1.62
C ASP A 337 -22.37 9.42 1.55
N ARG A 338 -23.26 9.02 2.48
CA ARG A 338 -23.97 7.74 2.43
C ARG A 338 -25.19 7.72 1.51
N ASN A 339 -25.65 8.89 1.06
CA ASN A 339 -26.83 9.02 0.23
C ASN A 339 -26.50 8.78 -1.25
N ALA A 340 -27.44 8.13 -1.96
CA ALA A 340 -27.34 7.87 -3.38
C ALA A 340 -27.25 9.20 -4.16
N GLY A 341 -26.26 9.33 -5.04
CA GLY A 341 -26.11 10.51 -5.87
C GLY A 341 -24.74 10.59 -6.51
N TRP A 342 -24.60 11.52 -7.46
CA TRP A 342 -23.31 11.89 -8.01
C TRP A 342 -23.11 13.40 -7.99
N TRP A 343 -21.86 13.81 -7.84
CA TRP A 343 -21.45 15.20 -7.76
C TRP A 343 -20.14 15.40 -8.49
N GLN A 344 -20.08 16.46 -9.28
CA GLN A 344 -18.85 16.97 -9.86
C GLN A 344 -18.70 18.43 -9.39
N PRO A 345 -17.64 18.75 -8.62
CA PRO A 345 -17.36 20.13 -8.24
C PRO A 345 -17.07 20.99 -9.48
N ASP A 346 -17.41 22.28 -9.40
CA ASP A 346 -17.08 23.24 -10.44
C ASP A 346 -15.55 23.30 -10.63
N ASN A 347 -15.10 23.39 -11.89
CA ASN A 347 -13.69 23.39 -12.27
C ASN A 347 -12.88 22.16 -11.80
N SER A 348 -13.55 21.03 -11.58
CA SER A 348 -12.90 19.76 -11.24
C SER A 348 -13.18 18.69 -12.29
N ASP A 349 -12.13 17.95 -12.64
CA ASP A 349 -12.26 16.75 -13.46
C ASP A 349 -12.70 15.52 -12.65
N ARG A 350 -13.00 15.68 -11.36
CA ARG A 350 -13.36 14.58 -10.45
C ARG A 350 -14.86 14.49 -10.27
N VAL A 351 -15.40 13.30 -10.53
CA VAL A 351 -16.78 12.92 -10.27
C VAL A 351 -16.80 11.98 -9.07
N TYR A 352 -17.56 12.35 -8.05
CA TYR A 352 -17.82 11.54 -6.86
C TYR A 352 -19.19 10.90 -7.00
N ILE A 353 -19.25 9.58 -6.86
CA ILE A 353 -20.48 8.80 -7.01
C ILE A 353 -20.65 7.93 -5.77
N THR A 354 -21.81 8.01 -5.13
CA THR A 354 -22.23 7.03 -4.13
C THR A 354 -23.49 6.34 -4.61
N THR A 355 -23.51 5.02 -4.53
CA THR A 355 -24.69 4.22 -4.83
C THR A 355 -25.00 3.20 -3.72
N PRO A 356 -26.26 3.06 -3.30
CA PRO A 356 -26.68 1.97 -2.42
C PRO A 356 -26.70 0.67 -3.23
N HIS A 357 -26.08 -0.37 -2.68
CA HIS A 357 -26.00 -1.67 -3.33
C HIS A 357 -26.70 -2.73 -2.49
N GLN A 358 -27.63 -3.48 -3.08
CA GLN A 358 -28.42 -4.49 -2.38
C GLN A 358 -28.09 -5.93 -2.80
N THR A 359 -27.41 -6.08 -3.93
CA THR A 359 -26.94 -7.37 -4.45
C THR A 359 -25.43 -7.46 -4.26
N THR A 360 -24.79 -8.57 -4.67
CA THR A 360 -23.33 -8.67 -4.66
C THR A 360 -22.72 -7.96 -5.87
N LYS A 361 -23.33 -8.11 -7.05
CA LYS A 361 -22.89 -7.45 -8.29
C LYS A 361 -23.82 -6.34 -8.75
N GLY A 362 -23.25 -5.27 -9.27
CA GLY A 362 -23.96 -4.14 -9.87
C GLY A 362 -23.25 -3.57 -11.08
N LEU A 363 -23.97 -2.75 -11.85
CA LEU A 363 -23.48 -2.05 -13.03
C LEU A 363 -23.73 -0.56 -12.85
N LEU A 364 -22.65 0.23 -12.88
CA LEU A 364 -22.68 1.69 -12.90
C LEU A 364 -22.39 2.14 -14.33
N GLU A 365 -23.25 2.99 -14.89
CA GLU A 365 -23.12 3.52 -16.25
C GLU A 365 -23.06 5.04 -16.20
N ILE A 366 -22.14 5.62 -16.96
CA ILE A 366 -21.93 7.07 -17.07
C ILE A 366 -21.94 7.42 -18.55
N SER A 367 -22.89 8.24 -18.99
CA SER A 367 -22.92 8.80 -20.36
C SER A 367 -22.34 10.21 -20.37
N PHE A 368 -21.56 10.58 -21.38
CA PHE A 368 -20.89 11.89 -21.47
C PHE A 368 -20.96 12.55 -22.84
#